data_AF-A0A6J1CYR2-F1
#
_entry.id   AF-A0A6J1CYR2-F1
#
_cell.length_a   1.000
_cell.length_b   1.000
_cell.length_c   1.000
_cell.angle_alpha   90.00
_cell.angle_beta   90.00
_cell.angle_gamma   90.00
#
_symmetry.space_group_name_H-M   'P 1'
#
loop_
_entity.id
_entity.type
_entity.pdbx_description
1 polymer ?
#
loop_
_entity_poly.entity_id
_entity_poly.type
_entity_poly.pdbx_seq_one_letter_code
_entity_poly.pdbx_strand_id
1 'polypeptide(L)'
;MKRKRKIARNWLELPAEVMSTIMLKLGAIEILTSAQFVCSSWNKICKDPSMWRVIDMHNLGDLHDMEYNLEIMCMHAVFRTRGQLDDINIEYFGTDDLLRYITRSTNQLRRLRIAVCYDISDKGLTKAVLKLPLLEHLEIFLCSFSAKTLKMVGQCCPLLKTLKLNNQFCKG
;
A
#
# COMPACT_ATOMS: atom_id res chain seq x y z
N MET A 1 -21.48 -49.45 4.45
CA MET A 1 -21.55 -48.00 4.20
C MET A 1 -20.14 -47.47 3.92
N LYS A 2 -19.76 -47.26 2.64
CA LYS A 2 -18.40 -46.80 2.27
C LYS A 2 -18.31 -45.29 2.44
N ARG A 3 -17.45 -44.80 3.34
CA ARG A 3 -17.14 -43.35 3.48
C ARG A 3 -16.54 -42.86 2.16
N LYS A 4 -17.21 -41.93 1.46
CA LYS A 4 -16.61 -41.17 0.36
C LYS A 4 -15.41 -40.42 0.92
N ARG A 5 -14.20 -40.72 0.43
CA ARG A 5 -13.01 -39.88 0.67
C ARG A 5 -13.32 -38.48 0.13
N LYS A 6 -13.38 -37.46 0.99
CA LYS A 6 -13.34 -36.07 0.56
C LYS A 6 -12.01 -35.91 -0.17
N ILE A 7 -12.05 -35.67 -1.48
CA ILE A 7 -10.86 -35.23 -2.23
C ILE A 7 -10.48 -33.90 -1.60
N ALA A 8 -9.43 -33.90 -0.78
CA ALA A 8 -8.85 -32.66 -0.30
C ALA A 8 -8.32 -31.93 -1.53
N ARG A 9 -8.81 -30.71 -1.78
CA ARG A 9 -8.30 -29.89 -2.89
C ARG A 9 -6.81 -29.65 -2.63
N ASN A 10 -5.95 -30.15 -3.51
CA ASN A 10 -4.52 -29.96 -3.39
C ASN A 10 -4.17 -28.58 -3.94
N TRP A 11 -4.21 -27.56 -3.07
CA TRP A 11 -3.85 -26.19 -3.43
C TRP A 11 -2.39 -26.06 -3.92
N LEU A 12 -1.55 -27.08 -3.71
CA LEU A 12 -0.18 -27.13 -4.20
C LEU A 12 -0.06 -27.43 -5.71
N GLU A 13 -1.13 -27.92 -6.35
CA GLU A 13 -1.14 -28.23 -7.80
C GLU A 13 -1.58 -27.03 -8.66
N LEU A 14 -1.94 -25.90 -8.05
CA LEU A 14 -2.30 -24.71 -8.80
C LEU A 14 -1.07 -24.12 -9.49
N PRO A 15 -1.18 -23.70 -10.77
CA PRO A 15 -0.12 -22.96 -11.44
C PRO A 15 0.28 -21.72 -10.64
N ALA A 16 1.58 -21.40 -10.66
CA ALA A 16 2.12 -20.26 -9.91
C ALA A 16 1.39 -18.94 -10.25
N GLU A 17 0.98 -18.75 -11.50
CA GLU A 17 0.27 -17.55 -11.96
C GLU A 17 -1.11 -17.38 -11.29
N VAL A 18 -1.86 -18.48 -11.13
CA VAL A 18 -3.16 -18.47 -10.44
C VAL A 18 -2.95 -18.16 -8.96
N MET A 19 -1.93 -18.77 -8.35
CA MET A 19 -1.56 -18.49 -6.96
C MET A 19 -1.16 -17.03 -6.77
N SER A 20 -0.34 -16.46 -7.66
CA SER A 20 0.02 -15.04 -7.63
C SER A 20 -1.22 -14.15 -7.72
N THR A 21 -2.18 -14.48 -8.58
CA THR A 21 -3.43 -13.71 -8.71
C THR A 21 -4.25 -13.72 -7.42
N ILE A 22 -4.29 -14.86 -6.73
CA ILE A 22 -4.95 -14.97 -5.41
C ILE A 22 -4.19 -14.15 -4.37
N MET A 23 -2.85 -14.27 -4.33
CA MET A 23 -2.00 -13.54 -3.40
C MET A 23 -2.10 -12.01 -3.60
N LEU A 24 -2.28 -11.54 -4.84
CA LEU A 24 -2.50 -10.12 -5.16
C LEU A 24 -3.84 -9.56 -4.64
N LYS A 25 -4.74 -10.42 -4.16
CA LYS A 25 -5.97 -10.00 -3.46
C LYS A 25 -5.77 -9.82 -1.96
N LEU A 26 -4.65 -10.27 -1.42
CA LEU A 26 -4.30 -10.08 -0.02
C LEU A 26 -3.63 -8.72 0.18
N GLY A 27 -3.84 -8.14 1.35
CA GLY A 27 -3.12 -6.94 1.78
C GLY A 27 -1.66 -7.25 2.08
N ALA A 28 -0.81 -6.21 2.06
CA ALA A 28 0.61 -6.35 2.41
C ALA A 28 0.81 -6.91 3.83
N ILE A 29 -0.08 -6.56 4.76
CA ILE A 29 -0.07 -7.08 6.13
C ILE A 29 -0.22 -8.60 6.13
N GLU A 30 -1.26 -9.13 5.48
CA GLU A 30 -1.56 -10.58 5.43
C GLU A 30 -0.45 -11.37 4.71
N ILE A 31 0.13 -10.79 3.66
CA ILE A 31 1.26 -11.40 2.95
C ILE A 31 2.47 -11.52 3.89
N LEU A 32 2.77 -10.48 4.66
CA LEU A 32 3.94 -10.41 5.53
C LEU A 32 3.77 -11.21 6.83
N THR A 33 2.57 -11.36 7.36
CA THR A 33 2.34 -12.05 8.64
C THR A 33 1.90 -13.49 8.49
N SER A 34 1.30 -13.86 7.35
CA SER A 34 0.66 -15.17 7.17
C SER A 34 1.08 -15.87 5.87
N ALA A 35 0.75 -15.30 4.70
CA ALA A 35 0.83 -16.04 3.44
C ALA A 35 2.24 -16.55 3.12
N GLN A 36 3.27 -15.73 3.38
CA GLN A 36 4.66 -16.13 3.09
C GLN A 36 5.19 -17.28 3.96
N PHE A 37 4.48 -17.67 5.03
CA PHE A 37 4.89 -18.73 5.96
C PHE A 37 4.14 -20.05 5.77
N VAL A 38 3.17 -20.11 4.84
CA VAL A 38 2.34 -21.31 4.62
C VAL A 38 3.15 -22.47 4.03
N CYS A 39 3.89 -22.23 2.94
CA CYS A 39 4.76 -23.23 2.33
C CYS A 39 5.88 -22.58 1.51
N SER A 40 6.87 -23.36 1.08
CA SER A 40 8.02 -22.89 0.30
C SER A 40 7.62 -22.27 -1.04
N SER A 41 6.57 -22.77 -1.70
CA SER A 41 6.05 -22.21 -2.95
C SER A 41 5.48 -20.79 -2.73
N TRP A 42 4.64 -20.62 -1.71
CA TRP A 42 4.06 -19.32 -1.36
C TRP A 42 5.15 -18.35 -0.90
N ASN A 43 6.15 -18.82 -0.14
CA ASN A 43 7.28 -17.99 0.27
C ASN A 43 8.04 -17.41 -0.93
N LYS A 44 8.27 -18.22 -1.96
CA LYS A 44 8.94 -17.77 -3.20
C LYS A 44 8.11 -16.72 -3.93
N ILE A 45 6.81 -16.99 -4.12
CA ILE A 45 5.89 -16.05 -4.78
C ILE A 45 5.84 -14.73 -4.01
N CYS A 46 5.61 -14.76 -2.69
CA CYS A 46 5.49 -13.54 -1.86
C CYS A 46 6.79 -12.72 -1.79
N LYS A 47 7.94 -13.28 -2.16
CA LYS A 47 9.22 -12.57 -2.24
C LYS A 47 9.52 -12.02 -3.64
N ASP A 48 8.75 -12.41 -4.65
CA ASP A 48 8.90 -11.91 -6.01
C ASP A 48 8.50 -10.42 -6.08
N PRO A 49 9.33 -9.53 -6.65
CA PRO A 49 9.02 -8.11 -6.77
C PRO A 49 7.71 -7.79 -7.50
N SER A 50 7.29 -8.64 -8.45
CA SER A 50 6.05 -8.44 -9.21
C SER A 50 4.80 -8.48 -8.33
N MET A 51 4.86 -9.15 -7.17
CA MET A 51 3.80 -9.18 -6.17
C MET A 51 3.60 -7.85 -5.44
N TRP A 52 4.59 -6.95 -5.49
CA TRP A 52 4.62 -5.72 -4.70
C TRP A 52 4.39 -4.46 -5.53
N ARG A 53 3.96 -4.59 -6.80
CA ARG A 53 3.62 -3.44 -7.64
C ARG A 53 2.47 -2.60 -7.06
N VAL A 54 1.58 -3.25 -6.30
CA VAL A 54 0.49 -2.64 -5.56
C VAL A 54 0.65 -3.01 -4.10
N ILE A 55 0.77 -2.02 -3.23
CA ILE A 55 0.90 -2.21 -1.78
C ILE A 55 -0.37 -1.69 -1.12
N ASP A 56 -1.17 -2.59 -0.57
CA ASP A 56 -2.32 -2.23 0.27
C ASP A 56 -2.00 -2.46 1.75
N MET A 57 -1.86 -1.37 2.51
CA MET A 57 -1.68 -1.37 3.96
C MET A 57 -2.98 -1.02 4.71
N HIS A 58 -4.15 -1.23 4.09
CA HIS A 58 -5.42 -1.06 4.78
C HIS A 58 -5.45 -1.90 6.06
N ASN A 59 -5.85 -1.27 7.15
CA ASN A 59 -6.00 -1.89 8.45
C ASN A 59 -7.43 -1.63 8.93
N LEU A 60 -8.20 -2.70 9.20
CA LEU A 60 -9.62 -2.63 9.60
C LEU A 60 -9.84 -2.09 11.04
N GLY A 61 -8.86 -1.41 11.61
CA GLY A 61 -9.02 -0.68 12.86
C GLY A 61 -8.79 -1.50 14.13
N ASP A 62 -8.28 -2.73 14.03
CA ASP A 62 -7.91 -3.54 15.20
C ASP A 62 -6.50 -3.18 15.70
N LEU A 63 -6.24 -1.87 15.81
CA LEU A 63 -4.94 -1.28 16.15
C LEU A 63 -4.47 -1.62 17.57
N HIS A 64 -5.36 -2.15 18.41
CA HIS A 64 -5.11 -2.35 19.83
C HIS A 64 -4.38 -3.66 20.18
N ASP A 65 -4.31 -4.64 19.27
CA ASP A 65 -3.72 -5.96 19.54
C ASP A 65 -2.62 -6.38 18.55
N MET A 66 -2.09 -5.44 17.74
CA MET A 66 -1.12 -5.77 16.70
C MET A 66 0.31 -5.73 17.24
N GLU A 67 0.96 -6.89 17.33
CA GLU A 67 2.36 -7.03 17.78
C GLU A 67 3.40 -6.52 16.76
N TYR A 68 2.97 -5.83 15.71
CA TYR A 68 3.82 -5.43 14.58
C TYR A 68 3.70 -3.96 14.22
N ASN A 69 4.85 -3.36 13.92
CA ASN A 69 4.97 -1.96 13.51
C ASN A 69 4.65 -1.82 12.02
N LEU A 70 3.50 -1.19 11.72
CA LEU A 70 3.00 -1.00 10.35
C LEU A 70 3.93 -0.15 9.48
N GLU A 71 4.63 0.83 10.05
CA GLU A 71 5.62 1.62 9.32
C GLU A 71 6.79 0.74 8.85
N ILE A 72 7.34 -0.10 9.73
CA ILE A 72 8.41 -1.05 9.38
C ILE A 72 7.92 -2.05 8.33
N MET A 73 6.70 -2.56 8.46
CA MET A 73 6.11 -3.47 7.48
C MET A 73 5.95 -2.81 6.11
N CYS A 74 5.45 -1.57 6.08
CA CYS A 74 5.34 -0.78 4.85
C CYS A 74 6.71 -0.56 4.21
N MET A 75 7.73 -0.20 4.99
CA MET A 75 9.10 -0.04 4.48
C MET A 75 9.62 -1.36 3.88
N HIS A 76 9.37 -2.49 4.53
CA HIS A 76 9.77 -3.80 4.03
C HIS A 76 9.02 -4.17 2.73
N ALA A 77 7.72 -3.89 2.65
CA ALA A 77 6.94 -4.06 1.42
C ALA A 77 7.51 -3.20 0.27
N VAL A 78 7.77 -1.92 0.53
CA VAL A 78 8.36 -0.99 -0.44
C VAL A 78 9.76 -1.44 -0.87
N PHE A 79 10.58 -1.99 0.03
CA PHE A 79 11.89 -2.55 -0.32
C PHE A 79 11.78 -3.71 -1.33
N ARG A 80 10.74 -4.55 -1.21
CA ARG A 80 10.53 -5.70 -2.12
C ARG A 80 10.15 -5.27 -3.54
N THR A 81 9.62 -4.06 -3.73
CA THR A 81 9.22 -3.53 -5.05
C THR A 81 10.38 -3.40 -6.03
N ARG A 82 11.63 -3.30 -5.54
CA ARG A 82 12.82 -2.99 -6.35
C ARG A 82 12.60 -1.74 -7.23
N GLY A 83 11.86 -0.77 -6.70
CA GLY A 83 11.52 0.50 -7.35
C GLY A 83 10.31 0.47 -8.27
N GLN A 84 9.74 -0.70 -8.52
CA GLN A 84 8.58 -0.90 -9.40
C GLN A 84 7.25 -0.80 -8.63
N LEU A 85 7.06 0.29 -7.88
CA LEU A 85 5.84 0.54 -7.12
C LEU A 85 4.90 1.44 -7.92
N ASP A 86 3.72 0.92 -8.26
CA ASP A 86 2.72 1.66 -9.04
C ASP A 86 1.63 2.26 -8.15
N ASP A 87 1.29 1.60 -7.05
CA ASP A 87 0.16 1.94 -6.20
C ASP A 87 0.47 1.65 -4.73
N ILE A 88 0.17 2.59 -3.85
CA ILE A 88 0.31 2.41 -2.41
C ILE A 88 -0.82 3.09 -1.63
N ASN A 89 -1.36 2.34 -0.68
CA ASN A 89 -2.23 2.83 0.39
C ASN A 89 -1.48 2.81 1.72
N ILE A 90 -1.49 3.92 2.45
CA ILE A 90 -1.03 4.01 3.84
C ILE A 90 -2.16 4.53 4.73
N GLU A 91 -2.38 3.88 5.86
CA GLU A 91 -3.54 4.13 6.71
C GLU A 91 -3.20 4.08 8.20
N TYR A 92 -3.53 5.12 8.97
CA TYR A 92 -3.22 5.32 10.41
C TYR A 92 -1.76 5.58 10.80
N PHE A 93 -0.77 5.04 10.09
CA PHE A 93 0.65 5.07 10.52
C PHE A 93 1.56 5.96 9.65
N GLY A 94 1.00 6.74 8.73
CA GLY A 94 1.78 7.55 7.81
C GLY A 94 2.53 8.69 8.49
N THR A 95 3.81 8.86 8.14
CA THR A 95 4.69 9.95 8.61
C THR A 95 5.40 10.64 7.44
N ASP A 96 5.93 11.84 7.67
CA ASP A 96 6.79 12.54 6.71
C ASP A 96 8.01 11.70 6.28
N ASP A 97 8.57 10.93 7.21
CA ASP A 97 9.75 10.10 7.00
C ASP A 97 9.42 8.86 6.17
N LEU A 98 8.26 8.23 6.42
CA LEU A 98 7.76 7.15 5.59
C LEU A 98 7.47 7.62 4.17
N LEU A 99 6.78 8.77 3.98
CA LEU A 99 6.56 9.33 2.65
C LEU A 99 7.89 9.63 1.94
N ARG A 100 8.88 10.16 2.65
CA ARG A 100 10.22 10.38 2.10
C ARG A 100 10.88 9.07 1.69
N TYR A 101 10.72 8.00 2.46
CA TYR A 101 11.25 6.68 2.12
C TYR A 101 10.59 6.10 0.86
N ILE A 102 9.25 6.14 0.78
CA ILE A 102 8.49 5.66 -0.38
C ILE A 102 8.93 6.39 -1.65
N THR A 103 8.94 7.73 -1.62
CA THR A 103 9.28 8.57 -2.78
C THR A 103 10.77 8.56 -3.15
N ARG A 104 11.65 8.04 -2.28
CA ARG A 104 13.05 7.74 -2.65
C ARG A 104 13.21 6.37 -3.30
N SER A 105 12.29 5.47 -3.02
CA SER A 105 12.35 4.08 -3.46
C SER A 105 11.78 3.89 -4.86
N THR A 106 10.88 4.78 -5.30
CA THR A 106 10.25 4.72 -6.62
C THR A 106 10.11 6.10 -7.27
N ASN A 107 10.12 6.13 -8.60
CA ASN A 107 9.81 7.28 -9.44
C ASN A 107 8.60 7.04 -10.37
N GLN A 108 7.95 5.87 -10.26
CA GLN A 108 6.86 5.45 -11.15
C GLN A 108 5.50 5.36 -10.47
N LEU A 109 5.39 5.82 -9.22
CA LEU A 109 4.15 5.76 -8.46
C LEU A 109 3.03 6.53 -9.19
N ARG A 110 1.94 5.83 -9.49
CA ARG A 110 0.76 6.37 -10.18
C ARG A 110 -0.40 6.63 -9.24
N ARG A 111 -0.48 5.90 -8.13
CA ARG A 111 -1.58 6.00 -7.16
C ARG A 111 -1.05 6.06 -5.74
N LEU A 112 -1.50 7.07 -5.01
CA LEU A 112 -1.19 7.27 -3.61
C LEU A 112 -2.49 7.52 -2.85
N ARG A 113 -2.77 6.67 -1.87
CA ARG A 113 -3.83 6.88 -0.89
C ARG A 113 -3.21 7.12 0.48
N ILE A 114 -3.61 8.20 1.12
CA ILE A 114 -3.25 8.57 2.49
C ILE A 114 -4.55 8.65 3.29
N ALA A 115 -4.70 7.77 4.28
CA ALA A 115 -5.90 7.67 5.10
C ALA A 115 -5.58 7.79 6.59
N VAL A 116 -6.25 8.69 7.32
CA VAL A 116 -6.14 8.83 8.78
C VAL A 116 -4.68 8.99 9.27
N CYS A 117 -3.81 9.58 8.45
CA CYS A 117 -2.39 9.80 8.76
C CYS A 117 -2.21 11.26 9.22
N TYR A 118 -2.22 11.50 10.53
CA TYR A 118 -2.12 12.84 11.11
C TYR A 118 -0.69 13.36 11.26
N ASP A 119 0.30 12.47 11.22
CA ASP A 119 1.74 12.79 11.34
C ASP A 119 2.39 13.12 9.99
N ILE A 120 1.59 13.25 8.93
CA ILE A 120 2.04 13.78 7.64
C ILE A 120 1.75 15.27 7.59
N SER A 121 2.80 16.08 7.51
CA SER A 121 2.70 17.53 7.42
C SER A 121 2.50 18.02 5.99
N ASP A 122 2.01 19.26 5.85
CA ASP A 122 1.99 19.99 4.57
C ASP A 122 3.36 19.97 3.86
N LYS A 123 4.45 20.12 4.63
CA LYS A 123 5.81 20.10 4.11
C LYS A 123 6.23 18.71 3.65
N GLY A 124 5.83 17.67 4.37
CA GLY A 124 6.06 16.27 4.01
C GLY A 124 5.40 15.92 2.68
N LEU A 125 4.10 16.20 2.57
CA LEU A 125 3.35 15.95 1.33
C LEU A 125 3.92 16.75 0.16
N THR A 126 4.21 18.05 0.34
CA THR A 126 4.82 18.89 -0.70
C THR A 126 6.15 18.31 -1.20
N LYS A 127 7.02 17.86 -0.29
CA LYS A 127 8.29 17.22 -0.66
C LYS A 127 8.10 15.88 -1.39
N ALA A 128 7.07 15.12 -1.00
CA ALA A 128 6.75 13.85 -1.63
C ALA A 128 6.29 14.07 -3.09
N VAL A 129 5.31 14.94 -3.32
CA VAL A 129 4.74 15.14 -4.68
C VAL A 129 5.74 15.73 -5.67
N LEU A 130 6.74 16.49 -5.21
CA LEU A 130 7.87 16.93 -6.06
C LEU A 130 8.64 15.77 -6.70
N LYS A 131 8.56 14.56 -6.12
CA LYS A 131 9.22 13.34 -6.60
C LYS A 131 8.28 12.37 -7.31
N LEU A 132 7.01 12.75 -7.49
CA LEU A 132 5.99 11.89 -8.08
C LEU A 132 5.40 12.53 -9.36
N PRO A 133 6.22 12.77 -10.40
CA PRO A 133 5.76 13.41 -11.62
C PRO A 133 4.75 12.55 -12.40
N LEU A 134 4.71 11.24 -12.15
CA LEU A 134 3.81 10.28 -12.79
C LEU A 134 2.53 9.99 -11.99
N LEU A 135 2.27 10.73 -10.90
CA LEU A 135 1.09 10.51 -10.07
C LEU A 135 -0.19 10.85 -10.85
N GLU A 136 -1.08 9.87 -10.97
CA GLU A 136 -2.36 9.97 -11.68
C GLU A 136 -3.54 10.06 -10.72
N HIS A 137 -3.46 9.41 -9.56
CA HIS A 137 -4.53 9.43 -8.56
C HIS A 137 -3.96 9.71 -7.17
N LEU A 138 -4.48 10.76 -6.53
CA LEU A 138 -4.23 11.07 -5.13
C LEU A 138 -5.56 11.01 -4.37
N GLU A 139 -5.60 10.19 -3.33
CA GLU A 139 -6.71 10.16 -2.39
C GLU A 139 -6.23 10.51 -0.98
N ILE A 140 -6.96 11.43 -0.36
CA ILE A 140 -6.73 11.92 0.99
C ILE A 140 -8.02 11.69 1.78
N PHE A 141 -7.96 10.82 2.77
CA PHE A 141 -9.12 10.40 3.56
C PHE A 141 -8.86 10.68 5.05
N LEU A 142 -9.69 11.51 5.68
CA LEU A 142 -9.57 11.93 7.08
C LEU A 142 -8.19 12.47 7.46
N CYS A 143 -7.50 13.13 6.52
CA CYS A 143 -6.32 13.95 6.78
C CYS A 143 -6.64 15.41 6.43
N SER A 144 -5.87 16.37 6.96
CA SER A 144 -6.05 17.78 6.67
C SER A 144 -4.77 18.38 6.09
N PHE A 145 -4.85 18.90 4.88
CA PHE A 145 -3.76 19.66 4.23
C PHE A 145 -4.26 21.03 3.82
N SER A 146 -3.38 22.02 3.87
CA SER A 146 -3.69 23.38 3.46
C SER A 146 -4.01 23.47 1.96
N ALA A 147 -4.82 24.45 1.58
CA ALA A 147 -5.10 24.75 0.17
C ALA A 147 -3.81 25.05 -0.63
N LYS A 148 -2.79 25.62 0.02
CA LYS A 148 -1.47 25.86 -0.58
C LYS A 148 -0.78 24.54 -0.95
N THR A 149 -0.82 23.54 -0.06
CA THR A 149 -0.26 22.22 -0.34
C THR A 149 -1.01 21.52 -1.45
N LEU A 150 -2.34 21.56 -1.46
CA LEU A 150 -3.14 20.98 -2.54
C LEU A 150 -2.86 21.66 -3.89
N LYS A 151 -2.65 22.98 -3.90
CA LYS A 151 -2.19 23.70 -5.10
C LYS A 151 -0.82 23.20 -5.57
N MET A 152 0.11 22.95 -4.66
CA MET A 152 1.42 22.37 -4.99
C MET A 152 1.28 20.99 -5.63
N VAL A 153 0.37 20.13 -5.15
CA VAL A 153 0.09 18.84 -5.79
C VAL A 153 -0.29 19.03 -7.26
N GLY A 154 -1.24 19.93 -7.54
CA GLY A 154 -1.67 20.20 -8.92
C GLY A 154 -0.57 20.76 -9.82
N GLN A 155 0.44 21.43 -9.26
CA GLN A 155 1.58 21.96 -10.01
C GLN A 155 2.67 20.90 -10.25
N CYS A 156 2.90 20.00 -9.27
CA CYS A 156 3.98 19.01 -9.32
C CYS A 156 3.59 17.71 -10.05
N CYS A 157 2.29 17.40 -10.12
CA CYS A 157 1.78 16.16 -10.70
C CYS A 157 0.95 16.47 -11.97
N PRO A 158 1.60 16.73 -13.13
CA PRO A 158 0.90 17.15 -14.35
C PRO A 158 0.00 16.05 -14.95
N LEU A 159 0.19 14.79 -14.54
CA LEU A 159 -0.61 13.65 -14.98
C LEU A 159 -1.78 13.33 -14.03
N LEU A 160 -2.01 14.15 -13.01
CA LEU A 160 -3.06 13.92 -12.02
C LEU A 160 -4.45 13.97 -12.68
N LYS A 161 -5.14 12.84 -12.71
CA LYS A 161 -6.49 12.66 -13.24
C LYS A 161 -7.55 12.65 -12.15
N THR A 162 -7.19 12.26 -10.94
CA THR A 162 -8.12 12.13 -9.83
C THR A 162 -7.51 12.69 -8.55
N LEU A 163 -8.22 13.65 -7.95
CA LEU A 163 -7.99 14.12 -6.59
C LEU A 163 -9.26 13.86 -5.77
N LYS A 164 -9.18 12.98 -4.79
CA LYS A 164 -10.27 12.70 -3.84
C LYS A 164 -9.90 13.24 -2.47
N LEU A 165 -10.76 14.08 -1.91
CA LEU A 165 -10.59 14.70 -0.60
C LEU A 165 -11.82 14.36 0.24
N ASN A 166 -11.61 13.67 1.36
CA ASN A 166 -12.66 13.32 2.31
C ASN A 166 -12.20 13.75 3.70
N ASN A 167 -12.41 15.02 4.06
CA ASN A 167 -11.97 15.54 5.35
C ASN A 167 -13.08 15.42 6.39
N GLN A 168 -12.72 15.18 7.66
CA GLN A 168 -13.64 15.55 8.74
C GLN A 168 -13.64 17.08 8.87
N PHE A 169 -14.85 17.65 8.91
CA PHE A 169 -15.16 19.05 9.19
C PHE A 169 -14.84 20.06 8.07
N CYS A 170 -15.79 20.22 7.14
CA CYS A 170 -16.12 21.56 6.67
C CYS A 170 -16.79 22.30 7.84
N LYS A 171 -16.07 23.12 8.59
CA LYS A 171 -16.72 24.24 9.27
C LYS A 171 -16.77 25.38 8.26
N GLY A 172 -17.98 25.66 7.78
CA GLY A 172 -18.28 26.89 7.05
C GLY A 172 -18.16 28.11 7.95
#